data_AF-A0AAI9YJ85-F1
#
_entry.id   AF-A0AAI9YJ85-F1
#
_cell.length_a   1.000
_cell.length_b   1.000
_cell.length_c   1.000
_cell.angle_alpha   90.00
_cell.angle_beta   90.00
_cell.angle_gamma   90.00
#
_symmetry.space_group_name_H-M   'P 1'
#
loop_
_entity.id
_entity.type
_entity.pdbx_description
1 polymer ?
#
loop_
_entity_poly.entity_id
_entity_poly.type
_entity_poly.pdbx_seq_one_letter_code
_entity_poly.pdbx_strand_id
1 'polypeptide(L)'
;MYESVIERAREGRFNESERWCQLHHFIGRLSSYHGAIRAIISGRRRLHPDLFENFEITWLPSSIPMNNPMDTLQSHMGMKTQQKRRSADNIIRKMMGNSADRDTTLEQAKTLQVCGLDESIMHQCQRTSFKPIVHCEILLLHYLDQEYCRNRYHIPFFDDVKFIGCSKPTCRLCEYYFAAHNTDIQVRPGHKNVYSNWTIPNLFANDLAEANERDSVLDKVVSKIREDALRALREKIPDGKRFDSDTHSSYPTHQSLKTNGQPNMDGLASALGDLTLVNPADMDDFQSLSEENRSIFLEAEGNETDEDDWAGYGHAEHSGGVSLQG
;
A
#
# COMPACT_ATOMS: atom_id res chain seq x y z
N MET A 1 18.97 -26.67 -5.33
CA MET A 1 17.80 -25.83 -4.99
C MET A 1 17.14 -26.27 -3.68
N TYR A 2 16.70 -27.53 -3.57
CA TYR A 2 16.16 -28.10 -2.33
C TYR A 2 17.15 -28.03 -1.14
N GLU A 3 18.41 -28.39 -1.37
CA GLU A 3 19.46 -28.33 -0.34
C GLU A 3 19.72 -26.91 0.16
N SER A 4 19.71 -25.92 -0.72
CA SER A 4 19.86 -24.49 -0.35
C SER A 4 18.70 -23.98 0.51
N VAL A 5 17.49 -24.48 0.30
CA VAL A 5 16.33 -24.16 1.14
C VAL A 5 16.49 -24.78 2.52
N ILE A 6 16.95 -26.03 2.62
CA ILE A 6 17.21 -26.72 3.91
C ILE A 6 18.40 -26.11 4.66
N GLU A 7 19.42 -25.64 3.97
CA GLU A 7 20.58 -25.01 4.60
C GLU A 7 20.20 -23.67 5.21
N ARG A 8 19.51 -22.81 4.44
CA ARG A 8 18.95 -21.54 4.93
C ARG A 8 17.89 -21.73 6.02
N ALA A 9 17.22 -22.87 6.00
CA ALA A 9 16.29 -23.30 7.05
C ALA A 9 16.95 -23.42 8.41
N ARG A 10 18.04 -24.19 8.44
CA ARG A 10 18.79 -24.51 9.64
C ARG A 10 19.45 -23.28 10.25
N GLU A 11 19.74 -22.28 9.42
CA GLU A 11 20.37 -21.03 9.84
C GLU A 11 19.37 -19.94 10.24
N GLY A 12 18.06 -20.20 10.18
CA GLY A 12 17.04 -19.18 10.46
C GLY A 12 16.98 -18.06 9.41
N ARG A 13 17.64 -18.24 8.26
CA ARG A 13 17.70 -17.30 7.13
C ARG A 13 16.61 -17.57 6.08
N PHE A 14 15.58 -18.34 6.43
CA PHE A 14 14.45 -18.64 5.54
C PHE A 14 13.79 -17.41 4.94
N ASN A 15 13.70 -16.32 5.71
CA ASN A 15 13.08 -15.07 5.28
C ASN A 15 13.92 -14.29 4.25
N GLU A 16 15.15 -14.75 3.96
CA GLU A 16 15.99 -14.21 2.88
C GLU A 16 15.78 -14.97 1.56
N SER A 17 15.01 -16.06 1.57
CA SER A 17 14.66 -16.81 0.36
C SER A 17 13.42 -16.20 -0.28
N GLU A 18 13.59 -15.56 -1.43
CA GLU A 18 12.50 -14.98 -2.21
C GLU A 18 11.36 -15.98 -2.47
N ARG A 19 11.70 -17.22 -2.86
CA ARG A 19 10.71 -18.26 -3.15
C ARG A 19 9.92 -18.68 -1.92
N TRP A 20 10.56 -18.71 -0.76
CA TRP A 20 9.89 -19.01 0.50
C TRP A 20 8.93 -17.88 0.90
N CYS A 21 9.37 -16.64 0.76
CA CYS A 21 8.52 -15.47 0.99
C CYS A 21 7.30 -15.45 0.05
N GLN A 22 7.47 -15.81 -1.22
CA GLN A 22 6.36 -15.97 -2.18
C GLN A 22 5.41 -17.08 -1.77
N LEU A 23 5.93 -18.27 -1.41
CA LEU A 23 5.09 -19.39 -0.96
C LEU A 23 4.27 -19.02 0.29
N HIS A 24 4.92 -18.43 1.30
CA HIS A 24 4.24 -17.98 2.51
C HIS A 24 3.19 -16.90 2.20
N HIS A 25 3.47 -16.02 1.24
CA HIS A 25 2.51 -15.03 0.78
C HIS A 25 1.26 -15.69 0.19
N PHE A 26 1.42 -16.64 -0.73
CA PHE A 26 0.29 -17.34 -1.35
C PHE A 26 -0.53 -18.17 -0.36
N ILE A 27 0.13 -18.90 0.55
CA ILE A 27 -0.55 -19.64 1.63
C ILE A 27 -1.33 -18.68 2.53
N GLY A 28 -0.72 -17.54 2.89
CA GLY A 28 -1.38 -16.50 3.68
C GLY A 28 -2.62 -15.95 3.00
N ARG A 29 -2.57 -15.70 1.68
CA ARG A 29 -3.74 -15.25 0.90
C ARG A 29 -4.86 -16.29 0.89
N LEU A 30 -4.53 -17.57 0.64
CA LEU A 30 -5.51 -18.66 0.65
C LEU A 30 -6.20 -18.78 2.01
N SER A 31 -5.43 -18.75 3.10
CA SER A 31 -5.96 -18.77 4.46
C SER A 31 -6.86 -17.55 4.75
N SER A 32 -6.46 -16.36 4.30
CA SER A 32 -7.27 -15.14 4.43
C SER A 32 -8.63 -15.24 3.72
N TYR A 33 -8.68 -15.81 2.51
CA TYR A 33 -9.95 -16.03 1.80
C TYR A 33 -10.85 -17.00 2.56
N HIS A 34 -10.29 -18.09 3.07
CA HIS A 34 -11.03 -19.04 3.89
C HIS A 34 -11.61 -18.38 5.15
N GLY A 35 -10.78 -17.59 5.86
CA GLY A 35 -11.21 -16.81 7.02
C GLY A 35 -12.31 -15.82 6.69
N ALA A 36 -12.21 -15.11 5.56
CA ALA A 36 -13.23 -14.16 5.11
C ALA A 36 -14.58 -14.85 4.86
N ILE A 37 -14.60 -15.99 4.17
CA ILE A 37 -15.83 -16.76 3.93
C ILE A 37 -16.47 -17.20 5.25
N ARG A 38 -15.66 -17.72 6.18
CA ARG A 38 -16.16 -18.12 7.51
C ARG A 38 -16.72 -16.93 8.29
N ALA A 39 -16.08 -15.77 8.22
CA ALA A 39 -16.54 -14.54 8.85
C ALA A 39 -17.88 -14.07 8.26
N ILE A 40 -18.04 -14.09 6.94
CA ILE A 40 -19.29 -13.74 6.24
C ILE A 40 -20.42 -14.69 6.65
N ILE A 41 -20.22 -16.01 6.58
CA ILE A 41 -21.23 -17.00 6.95
C ILE A 41 -21.62 -16.86 8.43
N SER A 42 -20.63 -16.68 9.31
CA SER A 42 -20.87 -16.49 10.74
C SER A 42 -21.60 -15.17 11.03
N GLY A 43 -21.22 -14.08 10.36
CA GLY A 43 -21.83 -12.77 10.49
C GLY A 43 -23.30 -12.78 10.05
N ARG A 44 -23.60 -13.41 8.91
CA ARG A 44 -24.97 -13.60 8.43
C ARG A 44 -25.80 -14.42 9.43
N ARG A 45 -25.27 -15.54 9.93
CA ARG A 45 -26.04 -16.46 10.79
C ARG A 45 -26.24 -15.94 12.22
N ARG A 46 -25.31 -15.15 12.75
CA ARG A 46 -25.23 -14.88 14.20
C ARG A 46 -25.37 -13.40 14.58
N LEU A 47 -25.11 -12.47 13.67
CA LEU A 47 -25.04 -11.05 14.01
C LEU A 47 -26.12 -10.24 13.29
N HIS A 48 -26.03 -10.12 11.96
CA HIS A 48 -26.89 -9.23 11.18
C HIS A 48 -27.25 -9.84 9.82
N PRO A 49 -28.32 -10.65 9.73
CA PRO A 49 -28.78 -11.21 8.46
C PRO A 49 -29.05 -10.12 7.41
N ASP A 50 -29.61 -8.99 7.84
CA ASP A 50 -29.97 -7.85 7.00
C ASP A 50 -28.78 -7.20 6.27
N LEU A 51 -27.55 -7.35 6.79
CA LEU A 51 -26.34 -6.87 6.10
C LEU A 51 -26.00 -7.70 4.85
N PHE A 52 -26.51 -8.94 4.79
CA PHE A 52 -26.21 -9.91 3.73
C PHE A 52 -27.43 -10.24 2.87
N GLU A 53 -28.58 -9.62 3.13
CA GLU A 53 -29.85 -9.86 2.43
C GLU A 53 -30.40 -8.52 1.92
N ASN A 54 -30.96 -8.51 0.70
CA ASN A 54 -31.59 -7.32 0.10
C ASN A 54 -30.71 -6.06 0.00
N PHE A 55 -29.39 -6.21 -0.19
CA PHE A 55 -28.49 -5.09 -0.40
C PHE A 55 -28.52 -4.62 -1.87
N GLU A 56 -28.23 -3.33 -2.07
CA GLU A 56 -28.04 -2.75 -3.39
C GLU A 56 -26.54 -2.59 -3.67
N ILE A 57 -26.13 -2.92 -4.89
CA ILE A 57 -24.77 -2.68 -5.37
C ILE A 57 -24.79 -1.41 -6.22
N THR A 58 -24.13 -0.36 -5.74
CA THR A 58 -23.90 0.86 -6.50
C THR A 58 -22.51 0.86 -7.11
N TRP A 59 -22.43 1.05 -8.42
CA TRP A 59 -21.17 1.15 -9.14
C TRP A 59 -20.68 2.60 -9.16
N LEU A 60 -19.47 2.83 -8.64
CA LEU A 60 -18.80 4.12 -8.72
C LEU A 60 -17.67 4.04 -9.77
N PRO A 61 -17.63 4.94 -10.77
CA PRO A 61 -16.53 4.97 -11.72
C PRO A 61 -15.22 5.31 -10.99
N SER A 62 -14.12 4.66 -11.41
CA SER A 62 -12.79 5.03 -10.94
C SER A 62 -12.44 6.46 -11.35
N SER A 63 -11.58 7.11 -10.58
CA SER A 63 -11.11 8.44 -10.93
C SER A 63 -10.23 8.42 -12.18
N ILE A 64 -10.21 9.53 -12.91
CA ILE A 64 -9.46 9.64 -14.17
C ILE A 64 -7.99 9.95 -13.83
N PRO A 65 -7.03 9.14 -14.33
CA PRO A 65 -5.61 9.43 -14.12
C PRO A 65 -5.22 10.80 -14.67
N MET A 66 -4.49 11.56 -13.88
CA MET A 66 -4.03 12.88 -14.27
C MET A 66 -2.68 12.82 -14.99
N ASN A 67 -2.43 13.84 -15.81
CA ASN A 67 -1.10 14.08 -16.33
C ASN A 67 -0.13 14.40 -15.19
N ASN A 68 1.14 14.05 -15.40
CA ASN A 68 2.19 14.34 -14.44
C ASN A 68 2.23 15.85 -14.10
N PRO A 69 1.96 16.25 -12.85
CA PRO A 69 1.90 17.66 -12.47
C PRO A 69 3.27 18.35 -12.64
N MET A 70 4.35 17.58 -12.61
CA MET A 70 5.69 18.11 -12.81
C MET A 70 5.93 18.52 -14.26
N ASP A 71 5.30 17.87 -15.24
CA ASP A 71 5.42 18.26 -16.64
C ASP A 71 4.63 19.54 -16.90
N THR A 72 3.42 19.67 -16.37
CA THR A 72 2.61 20.88 -16.51
C THR A 72 3.27 22.09 -15.84
N LEU A 73 3.71 21.95 -14.58
CA LEU A 73 4.26 23.06 -13.80
C LEU A 73 5.69 23.46 -14.19
N GLN A 74 6.44 22.57 -14.85
CA GLN A 74 7.88 22.77 -15.10
C GLN A 74 8.27 22.70 -16.58
N SER A 75 7.34 22.44 -17.49
CA SER A 75 7.57 22.39 -18.94
C SER A 75 8.28 23.62 -19.50
N HIS A 76 7.97 24.81 -18.99
CA HIS A 76 8.57 26.08 -19.42
C HIS A 76 10.01 26.29 -18.89
N MET A 77 10.48 25.46 -17.95
CA MET A 77 11.82 25.56 -17.37
C MET A 77 12.82 24.71 -18.15
N GLY A 78 14.02 25.24 -18.38
CA GLY A 78 15.12 24.46 -18.96
C GLY A 78 15.55 23.29 -18.07
N MET A 79 16.06 22.23 -18.70
CA MET A 79 16.44 20.96 -18.06
C MET A 79 17.35 21.13 -16.83
N LYS A 80 18.35 22.01 -16.89
CA LYS A 80 19.23 22.31 -15.74
C LYS A 80 18.48 22.87 -14.53
N THR A 81 17.48 23.72 -14.78
CA THR A 81 16.65 24.31 -13.72
C THR A 81 15.73 23.26 -13.10
N GLN A 82 15.17 22.37 -13.92
CA GLN A 82 14.38 21.23 -13.45
C GLN A 82 15.23 20.31 -12.56
N GLN A 83 16.46 19.99 -12.98
CA GLN A 83 17.40 19.18 -12.19
C GLN A 83 17.75 19.80 -10.86
N LYS A 84 18.07 21.10 -10.84
CA LYS A 84 18.30 21.81 -9.58
C LYS A 84 17.07 21.81 -8.67
N ARG A 85 15.85 21.88 -9.23
CA ARG A 85 14.62 21.87 -8.42
C ARG A 85 14.30 20.49 -7.84
N ARG A 86 14.69 19.42 -8.53
CA ARG A 86 14.42 18.02 -8.19
C ARG A 86 15.60 17.35 -7.46
N SER A 87 16.66 18.09 -7.12
CA SER A 87 17.75 17.55 -6.30
C SER A 87 17.31 17.33 -4.85
N ALA A 88 17.89 16.32 -4.21
CA ALA A 88 17.66 16.06 -2.79
C ALA A 88 17.99 17.29 -1.93
N ASP A 89 19.07 18.02 -2.25
CA ASP A 89 19.45 19.27 -1.56
C ASP A 89 18.31 20.31 -1.57
N ASN A 90 17.74 20.60 -2.75
CA ASN A 90 16.69 21.60 -2.86
C ASN A 90 15.38 21.13 -2.22
N ILE A 91 15.05 19.84 -2.33
CA ILE A 91 13.88 19.26 -1.69
C ILE A 91 14.01 19.35 -0.16
N ILE A 92 15.15 18.97 0.41
CA ILE A 92 15.41 19.03 1.86
C ILE A 92 15.36 20.47 2.38
N ARG A 93 15.97 21.43 1.67
CA ARG A 93 15.90 22.86 2.04
C ARG A 93 14.46 23.36 2.10
N LYS A 94 13.60 22.92 1.19
CA LYS A 94 12.17 23.25 1.20
C LYS A 94 11.41 22.56 2.33
N MET A 95 11.71 21.28 2.60
CA MET A 95 11.03 20.53 3.66
C MET A 95 11.37 21.05 5.06
N MET A 96 12.61 21.49 5.29
CA MET A 96 13.12 21.80 6.63
C MET A 96 13.27 23.29 6.93
N GLY A 97 13.11 24.19 5.96
CA GLY A 97 13.27 25.63 6.17
C GLY A 97 14.63 25.95 6.81
N ASN A 98 14.63 26.64 7.95
CA ASN A 98 15.84 26.97 8.74
C ASN A 98 16.01 26.07 9.98
N SER A 99 15.60 24.81 9.91
CA SER A 99 15.81 23.84 11.00
C SER A 99 17.30 23.65 11.33
N ALA A 100 17.61 23.48 12.62
CA ALA A 100 18.95 23.23 13.13
C ALA A 100 19.56 21.93 12.56
N ASP A 101 18.72 20.92 12.29
CA ASP A 101 19.16 19.61 11.78
C ASP A 101 19.29 19.57 10.25
N ARG A 102 19.06 20.70 9.56
CA ARG A 102 19.07 20.75 8.10
C ARG A 102 20.42 20.37 7.54
N ASP A 103 21.51 20.89 8.09
CA ASP A 103 22.85 20.66 7.55
C ASP A 103 23.27 19.19 7.72
N THR A 104 22.93 18.58 8.86
CA THR A 104 23.10 17.14 9.09
C THR A 104 22.31 16.30 8.08
N THR A 105 21.06 16.68 7.80
CA THR A 105 20.20 15.96 6.85
C THR A 105 20.71 16.11 5.41
N LEU A 106 21.20 17.30 5.05
CA LEU A 106 21.85 17.54 3.76
C LEU A 106 23.11 16.67 3.60
N GLU A 107 23.90 16.51 4.66
CA GLU A 107 25.06 15.62 4.62
C GLU A 107 24.64 14.15 4.46
N GLN A 108 23.59 13.70 5.14
CA GLN A 108 23.03 12.36 4.92
C GLN A 108 22.62 12.15 3.45
N ALA A 109 21.94 13.12 2.85
CA ALA A 109 21.57 13.05 1.43
C ALA A 109 22.78 13.04 0.49
N LYS A 110 23.87 13.76 0.82
CA LYS A 110 25.13 13.68 0.07
C LYS A 110 25.72 12.28 0.10
N THR A 111 25.71 11.62 1.26
CA THR A 111 26.23 10.23 1.34
C THR A 111 25.46 9.26 0.45
N LEU A 112 24.16 9.52 0.22
CA LEU A 112 23.32 8.71 -0.66
C LEU A 112 23.50 9.03 -2.15
N GLN A 113 24.24 10.08 -2.51
CA GLN A 113 24.57 10.33 -3.92
C GLN A 113 25.48 9.25 -4.51
N VAL A 114 26.20 8.49 -3.68
CA VAL A 114 26.92 7.28 -4.11
C VAL A 114 25.98 6.25 -4.76
N CYS A 115 24.69 6.26 -4.38
CA CYS A 115 23.65 5.41 -4.94
C CYS A 115 22.81 6.11 -6.03
N GLY A 116 23.22 7.30 -6.48
CA GLY A 116 22.48 8.07 -7.49
C GLY A 116 21.11 8.55 -7.01
N LEU A 117 21.03 9.14 -5.81
CA LEU A 117 19.78 9.62 -5.22
C LEU A 117 19.09 10.68 -6.10
N ASP A 118 19.83 11.68 -6.59
CA ASP A 118 19.27 12.73 -7.43
C ASP A 118 18.79 12.19 -8.79
N GLU A 119 19.52 11.25 -9.38
CA GLU A 119 19.12 10.54 -10.60
C GLU A 119 17.85 9.72 -10.37
N SER A 120 17.76 9.04 -9.22
CA SER A 120 16.58 8.25 -8.86
C SER A 120 15.34 9.12 -8.66
N ILE A 121 15.48 10.26 -7.98
CA ILE A 121 14.40 11.24 -7.83
C ILE A 121 13.97 11.76 -9.20
N MET A 122 14.94 12.12 -10.05
CA MET A 122 14.66 12.59 -11.40
C MET A 122 13.87 11.57 -12.22
N HIS A 123 14.35 10.32 -12.23
CA HIS A 123 13.72 9.22 -12.95
C HIS A 123 12.27 9.02 -12.50
N GLN A 124 12.01 9.00 -11.18
CA GLN A 124 10.65 8.87 -10.66
C GLN A 124 9.76 10.05 -11.07
N CYS A 125 10.27 11.28 -11.06
CA CYS A 125 9.53 12.46 -11.48
C CYS A 125 9.26 12.56 -12.99
N GLN A 126 10.03 11.88 -13.83
CA GLN A 126 9.92 11.92 -15.30
C GLN A 126 9.26 10.67 -15.89
N ARG A 127 8.93 9.69 -15.04
CA ARG A 127 8.37 8.42 -15.48
C ARG A 127 7.00 8.66 -16.14
N THR A 128 6.80 8.13 -17.34
CA THR A 128 5.54 8.27 -18.11
C THR A 128 4.35 7.57 -17.43
N SER A 129 4.61 6.59 -16.57
CA SER A 129 3.61 5.93 -15.73
C SER A 129 3.26 6.71 -14.46
N PHE A 130 3.91 7.84 -14.19
CA PHE A 130 3.50 8.73 -13.10
C PHE A 130 2.22 9.48 -13.49
N LYS A 131 1.10 8.82 -13.21
CA LYS A 131 -0.26 9.30 -13.49
C LYS A 131 -1.04 9.29 -12.18
N PRO A 132 -0.98 10.39 -11.40
CA PRO A 132 -1.70 10.47 -10.14
C PRO A 132 -3.19 10.18 -10.32
N ILE A 133 -3.74 9.36 -9.44
CA ILE A 133 -5.14 8.92 -9.46
C ILE A 133 -5.67 8.95 -8.02
N VAL A 134 -6.96 9.23 -7.85
CA VAL A 134 -7.62 9.12 -6.54
C VAL A 134 -7.88 7.65 -6.28
N HIS A 135 -7.33 7.13 -5.19
CA HIS A 135 -7.53 5.75 -4.76
C HIS A 135 -8.97 5.53 -4.30
N CYS A 136 -9.44 4.28 -4.36
CA CYS A 136 -10.85 3.96 -4.16
C CYS A 136 -11.36 4.31 -2.75
N GLU A 137 -10.52 4.24 -1.71
CA GLU A 137 -10.93 4.57 -0.35
C GLU A 137 -11.35 6.05 -0.25
N ILE A 138 -10.50 6.93 -0.78
CA ILE A 138 -10.72 8.38 -0.78
C ILE A 138 -11.86 8.74 -1.74
N LEU A 139 -11.94 8.06 -2.89
CA LEU A 139 -12.98 8.29 -3.87
C LEU A 139 -14.37 7.95 -3.31
N LEU A 140 -14.50 6.86 -2.56
CA LEU A 140 -15.75 6.48 -1.90
C LEU A 140 -16.14 7.50 -0.84
N LEU A 141 -15.19 7.92 0.02
CA LEU A 141 -15.43 8.98 1.00
C LEU A 141 -15.96 10.25 0.32
N HIS A 142 -15.30 10.67 -0.75
CA HIS A 142 -15.70 11.86 -1.50
C HIS A 142 -17.11 11.75 -2.07
N TYR A 143 -17.45 10.60 -2.66
CA TYR A 143 -18.80 10.34 -3.15
C TYR A 143 -19.84 10.41 -2.02
N LEU A 144 -19.56 9.79 -0.87
CA LEU A 144 -20.45 9.80 0.28
C LEU A 144 -20.68 11.22 0.82
N ASP A 145 -19.63 12.05 0.87
CA ASP A 145 -19.74 13.45 1.28
C ASP A 145 -20.60 14.26 0.30
N GLN A 146 -20.43 14.06 -1.01
CA GLN A 146 -21.24 14.76 -2.01
C GLN A 146 -22.71 14.35 -1.98
N GLU A 147 -22.98 13.05 -1.87
CA GLU A 147 -24.33 12.48 -1.92
C GLU A 147 -25.11 12.79 -0.64
N TYR A 148 -24.46 12.63 0.52
CA TYR A 148 -25.16 12.66 1.80
C TYR A 148 -24.92 13.94 2.59
N CYS A 149 -23.71 14.52 2.65
CA CYS A 149 -23.45 15.67 3.51
C CYS A 149 -24.05 16.99 2.99
N ARG A 150 -24.33 17.09 1.68
CA ARG A 150 -24.99 18.28 1.09
C ARG A 150 -26.50 18.36 1.40
N ASN A 151 -27.15 17.21 1.60
CA ASN A 151 -28.62 17.11 1.77
C ASN A 151 -29.05 16.48 3.11
N ARG A 152 -28.14 15.78 3.81
CA ARG A 152 -28.37 15.11 5.09
C ARG A 152 -27.26 15.51 6.06
N TYR A 153 -27.59 15.62 7.35
CA TYR A 153 -26.63 15.96 8.40
C TYR A 153 -25.66 14.80 8.75
N HIS A 154 -25.83 13.61 8.15
CA HIS A 154 -24.97 12.45 8.38
C HIS A 154 -25.02 11.46 7.20
N ILE A 155 -23.93 10.72 7.01
CA ILE A 155 -23.83 9.56 6.10
C ILE A 155 -24.44 8.35 6.83
N PRO A 156 -25.42 7.62 6.25
CA PRO A 156 -26.08 6.50 6.92
C PRO A 156 -25.20 5.23 6.86
N PHE A 157 -24.28 5.09 7.82
CA PHE A 157 -23.53 3.86 8.01
C PHE A 157 -24.37 2.81 8.76
N PHE A 158 -24.12 1.53 8.49
CA PHE A 158 -24.77 0.42 9.18
C PHE A 158 -24.41 0.45 10.68
N ASP A 159 -25.41 0.46 11.55
CA ASP A 159 -25.26 0.55 13.02
C ASP A 159 -24.29 1.65 13.49
N ASP A 160 -24.27 2.79 12.79
CA ASP A 160 -23.33 3.91 13.03
C ASP A 160 -21.84 3.52 12.95
N VAL A 161 -21.53 2.33 12.42
CA VAL A 161 -20.15 1.87 12.21
C VAL A 161 -19.59 2.50 10.94
N LYS A 162 -18.94 3.65 11.12
CA LYS A 162 -18.29 4.42 10.06
C LYS A 162 -17.02 3.73 9.55
N PHE A 163 -17.15 2.71 8.71
CA PHE A 163 -16.01 1.95 8.20
C PHE A 163 -16.03 1.86 6.66
N ILE A 164 -14.90 2.17 6.04
CA ILE A 164 -14.66 1.93 4.61
C ILE A 164 -13.69 0.77 4.46
N GLY A 165 -14.18 -0.31 3.85
CA GLY A 165 -13.41 -1.53 3.55
C GLY A 165 -13.02 -1.60 2.07
N CYS A 166 -11.78 -2.03 1.81
CA CYS A 166 -11.29 -2.33 0.46
C CYS A 166 -10.60 -3.71 0.41
N SER A 167 -10.44 -4.22 -0.81
CA SER A 167 -9.84 -5.53 -1.08
C SER A 167 -8.39 -5.65 -0.59
N LYS A 168 -7.67 -4.53 -0.51
CA LYS A 168 -6.33 -4.42 0.07
C LYS A 168 -6.36 -3.49 1.31
N PRO A 169 -5.42 -3.66 2.26
CA PRO A 169 -5.13 -2.67 3.29
C PRO A 169 -4.88 -1.29 2.67
N THR A 170 -5.09 -0.24 3.47
CA THR A 170 -4.88 1.11 2.95
C THR A 170 -3.42 1.37 2.59
N CYS A 171 -3.22 2.11 1.50
CA CYS A 171 -1.88 2.59 1.20
C CYS A 171 -1.46 3.68 2.19
N ARG A 172 -0.15 3.94 2.29
CA ARG A 172 0.38 4.92 3.26
C ARG A 172 -0.24 6.31 3.10
N LEU A 173 -0.47 6.74 1.86
CA LEU A 173 -1.01 8.06 1.57
C LEU A 173 -2.53 8.13 1.85
N CYS A 174 -3.27 7.05 1.61
CA CYS A 174 -4.66 6.93 2.04
C CYS A 174 -4.76 6.94 3.57
N GLU A 175 -3.93 6.18 4.28
CA GLU A 175 -3.88 6.17 5.74
C GLU A 175 -3.64 7.59 6.30
N TYR A 176 -2.68 8.34 5.75
CA TYR A 176 -2.44 9.73 6.14
C TYR A 176 -3.60 10.66 5.85
N TYR A 177 -4.27 10.46 4.71
CA TYR A 177 -5.45 11.24 4.36
C TYR A 177 -6.58 11.02 5.36
N PHE A 178 -6.95 9.76 5.64
CA PHE A 178 -8.00 9.45 6.62
C PHE A 178 -7.64 9.92 8.03
N ALA A 179 -6.37 9.84 8.44
CA ALA A 179 -5.93 10.38 9.72
C ALA A 179 -5.98 11.91 9.80
N ALA A 180 -5.89 12.60 8.66
CA ALA A 180 -5.96 14.06 8.57
C ALA A 180 -7.39 14.59 8.41
N HIS A 181 -8.30 13.76 7.87
CA HIS A 181 -9.70 14.06 7.59
C HIS A 181 -10.57 13.99 8.85
N ASN A 182 -11.61 14.82 8.95
CA ASN A 182 -12.41 15.00 10.17
C ASN A 182 -13.70 14.14 10.22
N THR A 183 -13.78 13.01 9.52
CA THR A 183 -15.06 12.28 9.32
C THR A 183 -15.33 11.15 10.32
N ASP A 184 -14.42 10.89 11.26
CA ASP A 184 -14.42 9.72 12.17
C ASP A 184 -14.50 8.35 11.45
N ILE A 185 -14.35 8.34 10.13
CA ILE A 185 -14.42 7.13 9.31
C ILE A 185 -13.14 6.33 9.51
N GLN A 186 -13.33 5.08 9.89
CA GLN A 186 -12.29 4.10 10.05
C GLN A 186 -12.01 3.42 8.71
N VAL A 187 -10.75 3.08 8.50
CA VAL A 187 -10.27 2.30 7.37
C VAL A 187 -9.41 1.15 7.87
N ARG A 188 -9.15 0.19 6.99
CA ARG A 188 -8.24 -0.92 7.28
C ARG A 188 -6.84 -0.38 7.62
N PRO A 189 -6.14 -0.91 8.66
CA PRO A 189 -4.76 -0.54 8.96
C PRO A 189 -3.86 -0.66 7.73
N GLY A 190 -2.99 0.31 7.49
CA GLY A 190 -2.25 0.38 6.24
C GLY A 190 -1.15 -0.68 6.09
N HIS A 191 -0.85 -1.07 4.84
CA HIS A 191 0.33 -1.92 4.54
C HIS A 191 1.62 -1.08 4.44
N LYS A 192 1.53 0.24 4.63
CA LYS A 192 2.62 1.23 4.62
C LYS A 192 3.39 1.38 3.30
N ASN A 193 2.94 0.84 2.18
CA ASN A 193 3.61 1.10 0.89
C ASN A 193 3.19 2.47 0.36
N VAL A 194 4.13 3.15 -0.28
CA VAL A 194 3.91 4.43 -0.92
C VAL A 194 3.63 4.19 -2.40
N TYR A 195 2.41 4.49 -2.83
CA TYR A 195 2.07 4.52 -4.25
C TYR A 195 2.22 5.94 -4.75
N SER A 196 3.18 6.16 -5.64
CA SER A 196 3.44 7.49 -6.20
C SER A 196 2.24 8.01 -7.00
N ASN A 197 1.49 7.13 -7.66
CA ASN A 197 0.27 7.47 -8.38
C ASN A 197 -0.88 7.70 -7.39
N TRP A 198 -0.85 8.84 -6.70
CA TRP A 198 -1.83 9.21 -5.69
C TRP A 198 -2.18 10.68 -5.80
N THR A 199 -3.47 10.99 -5.72
CA THR A 199 -3.98 12.35 -5.57
C THR A 199 -5.26 12.34 -4.74
N ILE A 200 -5.71 13.53 -4.34
CA ILE A 200 -7.00 13.75 -3.72
C ILE A 200 -8.06 14.18 -4.76
N PRO A 201 -9.35 14.02 -4.45
CA PRO A 201 -10.45 14.62 -5.22
C PRO A 201 -10.42 16.15 -5.11
N ASN A 202 -11.17 16.83 -6.00
CA ASN A 202 -11.41 18.27 -5.97
C ASN A 202 -10.16 19.15 -5.84
N LEU A 203 -9.14 18.85 -6.65
CA LEU A 203 -7.94 19.69 -6.78
C LEU A 203 -8.27 21.16 -7.11
N PHE A 204 -9.38 21.37 -7.82
CA PHE A 204 -9.94 22.69 -8.06
C PHE A 204 -11.21 22.80 -7.21
N ALA A 205 -11.11 23.49 -6.08
CA ALA A 205 -12.26 23.71 -5.20
C ALA A 205 -13.22 24.70 -5.86
N ASN A 206 -14.51 24.52 -5.60
CA ASN A 206 -15.55 25.39 -6.15
C ASN A 206 -15.70 26.69 -5.34
N ASP A 207 -15.33 26.64 -4.06
CA ASP A 207 -15.35 27.78 -3.16
C ASP A 207 -14.14 27.82 -2.20
N LEU A 208 -14.03 28.92 -1.46
CA LEU A 208 -12.91 29.18 -0.55
C LEU A 208 -12.93 28.28 0.68
N ALA A 209 -14.10 27.85 1.17
CA ALA A 209 -14.21 27.00 2.34
C ALA A 209 -13.72 25.58 2.02
N GLU A 210 -14.17 25.02 0.89
CA GLU A 210 -13.71 23.75 0.35
C GLU A 210 -12.20 23.78 0.06
N ALA A 211 -11.69 24.90 -0.48
CA ALA A 211 -10.25 25.08 -0.70
C ALA A 211 -9.46 25.03 0.62
N ASN A 212 -9.91 25.75 1.64
CA ASN A 212 -9.22 25.81 2.94
C ASN A 212 -9.23 24.47 3.68
N GLU A 213 -10.35 23.74 3.65
CA GLU A 213 -10.44 22.42 4.25
C GLU A 213 -9.52 21.43 3.55
N ARG A 214 -9.55 21.41 2.21
CA ARG A 214 -8.65 20.60 1.39
C ARG A 214 -7.19 20.89 1.68
N ASP A 215 -6.81 22.16 1.68
CA ASP A 215 -5.43 22.58 1.90
C ASP A 215 -4.97 22.23 3.32
N SER A 216 -5.86 22.33 4.32
CA SER A 216 -5.59 21.89 5.69
C SER A 216 -5.32 20.38 5.79
N VAL A 217 -6.12 19.55 5.11
CA VAL A 217 -5.91 18.10 5.04
C VAL A 217 -4.59 17.79 4.33
N LEU A 218 -4.33 18.42 3.18
CA LEU A 218 -3.10 18.23 2.44
C LEU A 218 -1.86 18.64 3.23
N ASP A 219 -1.91 19.74 3.98
CA ASP A 219 -0.78 20.19 4.80
C ASP A 219 -0.44 19.17 5.89
N LYS A 220 -1.44 18.52 6.50
CA LYS A 220 -1.24 17.44 7.47
C LYS A 220 -0.62 16.20 6.78
N VAL A 221 -1.14 15.80 5.63
CA VAL A 221 -0.59 14.67 4.84
C VAL A 221 0.85 14.94 4.44
N VAL A 222 1.14 16.12 3.89
CA VAL A 222 2.49 16.55 3.49
C VAL A 222 3.44 16.59 4.69
N SER A 223 2.96 17.02 5.85
CA SER A 223 3.76 17.00 7.09
C SER A 223 4.19 15.57 7.45
N LYS A 224 3.28 14.59 7.36
CA LYS A 224 3.61 13.17 7.58
C LYS A 224 4.56 12.60 6.53
N ILE A 225 4.39 12.96 5.26
CA ILE A 225 5.32 12.58 4.20
C ILE A 225 6.73 13.13 4.49
N ARG A 226 6.84 14.38 4.96
CA ARG A 226 8.13 14.99 5.33
C ARG A 226 8.77 14.27 6.51
N GLU A 227 8.02 14.00 7.58
CA GLU A 227 8.49 13.24 8.74
C GLU A 227 9.08 11.88 8.31
N ASP A 228 8.38 11.18 7.45
CA ASP A 228 8.80 9.87 6.91
C ASP A 228 10.02 9.94 6.01
N ALA A 229 10.06 10.91 5.08
CA ALA A 229 11.21 11.08 4.20
C ALA A 229 12.48 11.36 5.02
N LEU A 230 12.38 12.22 6.04
CA LEU A 230 13.49 12.52 6.94
C LEU A 230 13.87 11.31 7.80
N ARG A 231 12.89 10.55 8.29
CA ARG A 231 13.13 9.30 9.03
C ARG A 231 13.87 8.28 8.16
N ALA A 232 13.41 8.06 6.92
CA ALA A 232 14.04 7.15 5.97
C ALA A 232 15.47 7.57 5.63
N LEU A 233 15.75 8.87 5.50
CA LEU A 233 17.12 9.39 5.30
C LEU A 233 18.04 9.10 6.50
N ARG A 234 17.53 9.24 7.72
CA ARG A 234 18.30 9.00 8.96
C ARG A 234 18.53 7.51 9.19
N GLU A 235 17.48 6.70 9.08
CA GLU A 235 17.49 5.29 9.45
C GLU A 235 18.02 4.39 8.33
N LYS A 236 17.89 4.83 7.06
CA LYS A 236 18.26 4.07 5.87
C LYS A 236 17.56 2.70 5.78
N ILE A 237 16.39 2.58 6.40
CA ILE A 237 15.58 1.37 6.46
C ILE A 237 14.22 1.65 5.79
N PRO A 238 13.75 0.77 4.88
CA PRO A 238 12.40 0.87 4.33
C PRO A 238 11.35 0.44 5.36
N ASP A 239 10.27 1.22 5.51
CA ASP A 239 9.13 0.90 6.39
C ASP A 239 7.95 0.29 5.59
N GLY A 240 8.24 -0.42 4.49
CA GLY A 240 7.26 -0.96 3.55
C GLY A 240 7.21 -2.49 3.54
N LYS A 241 6.04 -3.04 3.21
CA LYS A 241 5.85 -4.48 2.96
C LYS A 241 6.12 -4.80 1.50
N ARG A 242 6.80 -5.91 1.25
CA ARG A 242 7.01 -6.42 -0.11
C ARG A 242 5.71 -6.69 -0.85
N PHE A 243 4.72 -7.21 -0.14
CA PHE A 243 3.38 -7.47 -0.65
C PHE A 243 2.39 -6.54 0.03
N ASP A 244 1.48 -5.98 -0.76
CA ASP A 244 0.43 -5.07 -0.28
C ASP A 244 -0.79 -5.81 0.30
N SER A 245 -0.86 -7.13 0.14
CA SER A 245 -2.03 -7.94 0.51
C SER A 245 -2.05 -8.33 1.98
N ASP A 246 -3.24 -8.69 2.47
CA ASP A 246 -3.39 -9.36 3.77
C ASP A 246 -2.81 -10.74 3.73
N THR A 247 -1.55 -10.77 4.09
CA THR A 247 -0.92 -11.98 4.57
C THR A 247 -0.82 -11.79 6.07
N HIS A 248 -1.43 -12.69 6.83
CA HIS A 248 -1.16 -12.80 8.27
C HIS A 248 0.34 -13.05 8.56
N SER A 249 1.19 -13.11 7.52
CA SER A 249 2.64 -12.92 7.57
C SER A 249 3.00 -11.46 7.82
N SER A 250 3.00 -11.06 9.09
CA SER A 250 3.61 -9.82 9.55
C SER A 250 5.14 -9.91 9.52
N TYR A 251 5.76 -10.10 8.35
CA TYR A 251 7.21 -10.02 8.20
C TYR A 251 7.59 -8.76 7.41
N PRO A 252 8.18 -7.75 8.08
CA PRO A 252 8.79 -6.61 7.42
C PRO A 252 9.91 -7.06 6.47
N THR A 253 10.00 -6.38 5.33
CA THR A 253 11.05 -6.59 4.34
C THR A 253 12.36 -6.02 4.92
N HIS A 254 13.33 -6.88 5.23
CA HIS A 254 14.64 -6.57 5.83
C HIS A 254 14.65 -6.15 7.32
N GLN A 255 14.73 -7.18 8.18
CA GLN A 255 15.66 -7.27 9.30
C GLN A 255 15.86 -5.98 10.14
N SER A 256 14.99 -5.78 11.12
CA SER A 256 15.42 -5.22 12.40
C SER A 256 16.52 -6.13 12.96
N LEU A 257 17.78 -5.78 12.69
CA LEU A 257 18.91 -6.24 13.49
C LEU A 257 18.74 -5.65 14.89
N LYS A 258 17.87 -6.27 15.70
CA LYS A 258 17.76 -6.22 17.19
C LYS A 258 16.36 -6.67 17.65
N THR A 259 15.94 -7.88 17.31
CA THR A 259 15.06 -8.64 18.22
C THR A 259 15.49 -10.10 18.18
N ASN A 260 15.88 -10.63 19.34
CA ASN A 260 16.08 -12.06 19.58
C ASN A 260 14.72 -12.79 19.54
N GLY A 261 14.07 -12.82 18.38
CA GLY A 261 12.89 -13.63 18.13
C GLY A 261 13.28 -14.78 17.21
N GLN A 262 13.20 -16.01 17.70
CA GLN A 262 13.32 -17.20 16.85
C GLN A 262 12.40 -17.10 15.62
N PRO A 263 12.80 -17.62 14.45
CA PRO A 263 11.94 -17.67 13.27
C PRO A 263 10.70 -18.50 13.61
N ASN A 264 9.54 -17.83 13.72
CA ASN A 264 8.35 -18.48 14.22
C ASN A 264 7.59 -19.19 13.09
N MET A 265 7.69 -20.53 13.07
CA MET A 265 6.90 -21.45 12.23
C MET A 265 5.40 -21.44 12.60
N ASP A 266 5.02 -20.88 13.75
CA ASP A 266 3.64 -20.87 14.25
C ASP A 266 2.69 -20.09 13.32
N GLY A 267 3.17 -19.06 12.61
CA GLY A 267 2.33 -18.29 11.69
C GLY A 267 1.88 -19.12 10.47
N LEU A 268 2.79 -19.92 9.91
CA LEU A 268 2.48 -20.83 8.81
C LEU A 268 1.66 -22.02 9.32
N ALA A 269 2.00 -22.58 10.48
CA ALA A 269 1.25 -23.67 11.09
C ALA A 269 -0.17 -23.24 11.48
N SER A 270 -0.37 -22.00 11.93
CA SER A 270 -1.69 -21.42 12.20
C SER A 270 -2.47 -21.19 10.90
N ALA A 271 -1.84 -20.61 9.87
CA ALA A 271 -2.50 -20.40 8.57
C ALA A 271 -2.88 -21.72 7.89
N LEU A 272 -2.03 -22.76 7.99
CA LEU A 272 -2.32 -24.12 7.54
C LEU A 272 -3.34 -24.84 8.44
N GLY A 273 -3.32 -24.56 9.74
CA GLY A 273 -4.33 -25.02 10.70
C GLY A 273 -5.71 -24.46 10.38
N ASP A 274 -5.80 -23.19 9.99
CA ASP A 274 -7.02 -22.55 9.53
C ASP A 274 -7.50 -23.08 8.17
N LEU A 275 -6.61 -23.65 7.37
CA LEU A 275 -6.92 -24.34 6.11
C LEU A 275 -7.36 -25.80 6.33
N THR A 276 -7.49 -26.28 7.58
CA THR A 276 -8.00 -27.63 7.81
C THR A 276 -9.43 -27.75 7.27
N LEU A 277 -9.57 -28.63 6.28
CA LEU A 277 -10.81 -28.98 5.63
C LEU A 277 -11.76 -29.58 6.68
N VAL A 278 -12.74 -28.76 7.08
CA VAL A 278 -14.07 -29.19 7.52
C VAL A 278 -14.09 -30.00 8.83
N ASN A 279 -14.72 -29.43 9.86
CA ASN A 279 -15.17 -30.22 11.00
C ASN A 279 -16.35 -31.09 10.52
N PRO A 280 -16.38 -32.42 10.75
CA PRO A 280 -17.46 -33.29 10.26
C PRO A 280 -18.86 -32.88 10.74
N ALA A 281 -18.95 -32.08 11.81
CA ALA A 281 -20.19 -31.51 12.31
C ALA A 281 -20.80 -30.43 11.37
N ASP A 282 -20.01 -29.85 10.46
CA ASP A 282 -20.46 -28.82 9.49
C ASP A 282 -20.86 -29.43 8.13
N MET A 283 -20.76 -30.76 7.96
CA MET A 283 -21.01 -31.47 6.69
C MET A 283 -22.48 -31.83 6.42
N ASP A 284 -23.36 -31.80 7.43
CA ASP A 284 -24.77 -32.14 7.24
C ASP A 284 -25.56 -31.05 6.48
N ASP A 285 -25.00 -29.85 6.34
CA ASP A 285 -25.74 -28.66 5.85
C ASP A 285 -25.34 -28.23 4.42
N PHE A 286 -24.33 -28.86 3.81
CA PHE A 286 -23.78 -28.47 2.48
C PHE A 286 -24.44 -29.19 1.28
N GLN A 287 -25.39 -30.11 1.52
CA GLN A 287 -26.07 -30.86 0.46
C GLN A 287 -27.17 -30.07 -0.28
N SER A 288 -27.44 -28.80 0.07
CA SER A 288 -28.58 -28.04 -0.49
C SER A 288 -28.26 -26.85 -1.38
N LEU A 289 -27.03 -26.69 -1.90
CA LEU A 289 -26.73 -25.58 -2.83
C LEU A 289 -27.08 -25.99 -4.27
N SER A 290 -28.04 -25.29 -4.88
CA SER A 290 -28.54 -25.52 -6.24
C SER A 290 -27.48 -25.24 -7.32
N GLU A 291 -27.69 -25.85 -8.50
CA GLU A 291 -26.80 -25.84 -9.67
C GLU A 291 -26.44 -24.44 -10.20
N GLU A 292 -27.16 -23.39 -9.78
CA GLU A 292 -26.97 -22.00 -10.21
C GLU A 292 -25.61 -21.41 -9.76
N ASN A 293 -25.08 -21.85 -8.61
CA ASN A 293 -23.82 -21.35 -8.07
C ASN A 293 -22.57 -21.81 -8.85
N ARG A 294 -22.69 -22.82 -9.72
CA ARG A 294 -21.57 -23.29 -10.56
C ARG A 294 -21.28 -22.36 -11.74
N SER A 295 -22.25 -21.55 -12.17
CA SER A 295 -22.08 -20.68 -13.34
C SER A 295 -21.24 -19.44 -13.03
N ILE A 296 -21.26 -18.95 -11.78
CA ILE A 296 -20.57 -17.72 -11.36
C ILE A 296 -19.04 -17.90 -11.36
N PHE A 297 -18.56 -19.12 -11.12
CA PHE A 297 -17.11 -19.41 -11.07
C PHE A 297 -16.42 -19.38 -12.45
N LEU A 298 -17.16 -19.55 -13.55
CA LEU A 298 -16.56 -19.61 -14.89
C LEU A 298 -16.37 -18.22 -15.53
N GLU A 299 -17.05 -17.18 -15.04
CA GLU A 299 -16.93 -15.81 -15.59
C GLU A 299 -15.84 -14.97 -14.92
N ALA A 300 -15.32 -15.40 -13.76
CA ALA A 300 -14.30 -14.67 -13.00
C ALA A 300 -12.85 -14.95 -13.48
N GLU A 301 -12.61 -15.96 -14.32
CA GLU A 301 -11.25 -16.32 -14.79
C GLU A 301 -10.70 -15.42 -15.92
N GLY A 302 -11.42 -14.36 -16.29
CA GLY A 302 -11.14 -13.62 -17.52
C GLY A 302 -10.30 -12.34 -17.43
N ASN A 303 -9.98 -11.78 -16.26
CA ASN A 303 -9.45 -10.40 -16.25
C ASN A 303 -8.63 -9.94 -15.03
N GLU A 304 -7.71 -10.77 -14.53
CA GLU A 304 -6.66 -10.31 -13.61
C GLU A 304 -5.28 -10.42 -14.28
N THR A 305 -4.91 -9.40 -15.05
CA THR A 305 -3.50 -9.13 -15.36
C THR A 305 -2.96 -8.16 -14.32
N ASP A 306 -2.30 -8.71 -13.30
CA ASP A 306 -1.49 -7.95 -12.34
C ASP A 306 -0.25 -7.39 -13.06
N GLU A 307 -0.35 -6.18 -13.64
CA GLU A 307 0.81 -5.39 -14.07
C GLU A 307 1.41 -4.62 -12.88
N ASP A 308 1.93 -5.34 -11.89
CA ASP A 308 2.78 -4.77 -10.83
C ASP A 308 4.25 -5.10 -11.12
N ASP A 309 4.81 -4.39 -12.10
CA ASP A 309 6.22 -4.51 -12.49
C ASP A 309 7.12 -3.82 -11.44
N TRP A 310 7.34 -4.50 -10.31
CA TRP A 310 8.38 -4.18 -9.34
C TRP A 310 9.72 -4.68 -9.88
N ALA A 311 10.32 -3.91 -10.78
CA ALA A 311 11.69 -4.12 -11.22
C ALA A 311 12.65 -3.85 -10.04
N GLY A 312 12.96 -4.92 -9.31
CA GLY A 312 14.03 -4.96 -8.32
C GLY A 312 15.38 -4.71 -8.99
N TYR A 313 16.19 -3.88 -8.32
CA TYR A 313 17.59 -3.64 -8.66
C TYR A 313 18.35 -4.97 -8.86
N GLY A 314 18.76 -5.22 -10.10
CA GLY A 314 19.66 -6.31 -10.46
C GLY A 314 21.09 -6.04 -9.95
N HIS A 315 21.66 -7.08 -9.39
CA HIS A 315 23.03 -7.20 -8.88
C HIS A 315 24.10 -6.60 -9.82
N ALA A 316 24.91 -5.69 -9.28
CA ALA A 316 26.25 -5.44 -9.81
C ALA A 316 27.15 -6.62 -9.38
N GLU A 317 27.39 -7.56 -10.28
CA GLU A 317 28.42 -8.57 -10.09
C GLU A 317 29.80 -7.93 -10.20
N HIS A 318 30.53 -8.00 -9.09
CA HIS A 318 31.98 -7.88 -9.07
C HIS A 318 32.58 -9.09 -9.81
N SER A 319 33.24 -8.84 -10.94
CA SER A 319 34.36 -9.67 -11.38
C SER A 319 35.50 -8.75 -11.81
N GLY A 320 36.45 -8.58 -10.89
CA GLY A 320 37.76 -8.03 -11.18
C GLY A 320 38.55 -9.01 -12.05
N GLY A 321 39.14 -8.50 -13.11
CA GLY A 321 40.13 -9.18 -13.93
C GLY A 321 41.22 -8.17 -14.28
N VAL A 322 42.19 -8.03 -13.38
CA VAL A 322 43.47 -7.37 -13.62
C VAL A 322 44.26 -8.23 -14.62
N SER A 323 44.69 -7.64 -15.72
CA SER A 323 45.84 -8.13 -16.48
C SER A 323 46.81 -6.97 -16.67
N LEU A 324 47.91 -7.03 -15.91
CA LEU A 324 49.11 -6.22 -16.09
C LEU A 324 50.05 -6.91 -17.08
N GLN A 325 50.56 -6.08 -17.98
CA GLN A 325 51.90 -6.12 -18.62
C GLN A 325 52.22 -7.16 -19.69
N GLY A 326 52.77 -6.59 -20.78
CA GLY A 326 53.34 -7.22 -21.97
C GLY A 326 53.45 -6.17 -23.05
#